data_AF-A0A645GY80-F1
#
_entry.id   AF-A0A645GY80-F1
#
_cell.length_a   1.000
_cell.length_b   1.000
_cell.length_c   1.000
_cell.angle_alpha   90.00
_cell.angle_beta   90.00
_cell.angle_gamma   90.00
#
_symmetry.space_group_name_H-M   'P 1'
#
loop_
_entity.id
_entity.type
_entity.pdbx_description
1 polymer ?
#
loop_
_entity_poly.entity_id
_entity_poly.type
_entity_poly.pdbx_seq_one_letter_code
_entity_poly.pdbx_strand_id
1 'polypeptide(L)' 'MLETLGTNEQPADVLVALGYSSWEKGQLEQELLDNAWLTAPADLNILFKTPIADRWREAARLIGIDILTMPGVAGHA' A
#
# COMPACT_ATOMS: atom_id res chain seq x y z
N MET A 1 8.14 21.58 7.38
CA MET A 1 8.35 20.44 6.46
C MET A 1 7.26 20.34 5.40
N LEU A 2 5.97 20.56 5.72
CA LEU A 2 4.94 20.75 4.69
C LEU A 2 5.09 22.10 3.95
N GLU A 3 5.51 23.14 4.65
CA GLU A 3 5.71 24.50 4.10
C GLU A 3 6.90 24.62 3.12
N THR A 4 7.77 23.61 3.05
CA THR A 4 8.90 23.55 2.11
C THR A 4 8.52 22.90 0.78
N LEU A 5 7.27 22.44 0.63
CA LEU A 5 6.75 21.92 -0.63
C LEU A 5 6.51 23.08 -1.59
N GLY A 6 7.23 23.09 -2.72
CA GLY A 6 7.21 24.19 -3.69
C GLY A 6 8.33 25.22 -3.54
N THR A 7 9.26 25.05 -2.58
CA THR A 7 10.52 25.81 -2.52
C THR A 7 11.69 24.98 -3.07
N ASN A 8 12.84 25.64 -3.31
CA ASN A 8 14.06 24.94 -3.76
C ASN A 8 14.62 23.92 -2.74
N GLU A 9 14.11 23.92 -1.50
CA GLU A 9 14.51 22.98 -0.43
C GLU A 9 13.54 21.78 -0.32
N GLN A 10 12.66 21.57 -1.30
CA GLN A 10 11.74 20.43 -1.26
C GLN A 10 12.49 19.08 -1.33
N PRO A 11 12.05 18.05 -0.58
CA PRO A 11 12.58 16.70 -0.70
C PRO A 11 12.39 16.16 -2.13
N ALA A 12 13.32 15.31 -2.58
CA ALA A 12 13.25 14.71 -3.92
C ALA A 12 11.98 13.84 -4.10
N ASP A 13 11.56 13.15 -3.05
CA ASP A 13 10.39 12.29 -3.03
C ASP A 13 9.41 12.76 -1.95
N VAL A 14 8.19 13.13 -2.36
CA VAL A 14 7.13 13.59 -1.47
C VAL A 14 5.85 12.83 -1.79
N LEU A 15 5.24 12.24 -0.76
CA LEU A 15 3.91 11.67 -0.83
C LEU A 15 2.97 12.48 0.06
N VAL A 16 1.95 13.09 -0.53
CA VAL A 16 0.89 13.78 0.23
C VAL A 16 -0.32 12.84 0.28
N ALA A 17 -0.72 12.45 1.48
CA ALA A 17 -1.93 11.68 1.73
C ALA A 17 -2.85 12.48 2.65
N LEU A 18 -4.14 12.49 2.32
CA LEU A 18 -5.19 13.09 3.14
C LEU A 18 -6.03 11.99 3.76
N GLY A 19 -6.08 11.98 5.10
CA GLY A 19 -6.69 10.90 5.87
C GLY A 19 -5.69 9.82 6.26
N TYR A 20 -6.11 8.96 7.19
CA TYR A 20 -5.33 7.83 7.67
C TYR A 20 -6.24 6.62 7.82
N SER A 21 -5.69 5.44 7.57
CA SER A 21 -6.35 4.18 7.93
C SER A 21 -6.09 3.92 9.42
N SER A 22 -7.16 3.74 10.18
CA SER A 22 -7.11 3.35 11.59
C SER A 22 -7.72 1.98 11.75
N TRP A 23 -7.08 1.13 12.56
CA TRP A 23 -7.66 -0.13 12.98
C TRP A 23 -7.99 -0.04 14.46
N GLU A 24 -9.12 -0.63 14.84
CA GLU A 24 -9.43 -0.88 16.25
C GLU A 24 -8.53 -1.99 16.81
N LYS A 25 -8.42 -2.06 18.13
CA LYS A 25 -7.56 -3.05 18.80
C LYS A 25 -7.96 -4.47 18.40
N GLY A 26 -7.06 -5.22 17.76
CA GLY A 26 -7.32 -6.60 17.35
C GLY A 26 -8.00 -6.74 15.98
N GLN A 27 -8.45 -5.64 15.36
CA GLN A 27 -9.13 -5.68 14.07
C GLN A 27 -8.17 -6.08 12.95
N LEU A 28 -6.97 -5.48 12.91
CA LEU A 28 -5.98 -5.78 11.88
C LEU A 28 -5.58 -7.26 11.92
N GLU A 29 -5.40 -7.82 13.12
CA GLU A 29 -5.06 -9.21 13.32
C GLU A 29 -6.18 -10.15 12.89
N GLN A 30 -7.44 -9.82 13.18
CA GLN A 30 -8.59 -10.60 12.71
C GLN A 30 -8.73 -10.57 11.19
N GLU A 31 -8.60 -9.39 10.57
CA GLU A 31 -8.69 -9.27 9.11
C GLU A 31 -7.52 -9.98 8.40
N LEU A 32 -6.34 -10.05 9.03
CA LEU A 32 -5.23 -10.87 8.56
C LEU A 32 -5.56 -12.36 8.61
N LEU A 33 -6.17 -12.83 9.71
CA LEU A 33 -6.56 -14.23 9.90
C LEU A 33 -7.66 -14.65 8.93
N ASP A 34 -8.59 -13.74 8.61
CA ASP A 34 -9.68 -13.96 7.66
C ASP A 34 -9.23 -13.89 6.19
N ASN A 35 -7.92 -13.75 5.92
CA ASN A 35 -7.33 -13.58 4.58
C ASN A 35 -7.91 -12.36 3.83
N ALA A 36 -8.40 -11.36 4.55
CA ALA A 36 -8.92 -10.13 3.95
C ALA A 36 -7.81 -9.19 3.46
N TRP A 37 -6.60 -9.32 4.03
CA TRP A 37 -5.42 -8.54 3.63
C TRP A 37 -4.23 -9.43 3.27
N LEU A 38 -3.52 -9.03 2.21
CA LEU A 38 -2.22 -9.58 1.84
C LEU A 38 -1.13 -8.66 2.38
N THR A 39 -0.15 -9.23 3.09
CA THR A 39 0.99 -8.47 3.61
C THR A 39 2.18 -8.62 2.68
N ALA A 40 2.80 -7.50 2.32
CA ALA A 40 4.02 -7.45 1.52
C ALA A 40 5.08 -6.61 2.25
N PRO A 41 6.38 -6.91 2.07
CA PRO A 41 7.44 -6.05 2.60
C PRO A 41 7.33 -4.64 2.00
N ALA A 42 7.55 -3.62 2.83
CA ALA A 42 7.51 -2.23 2.38
C ALA A 42 8.72 -1.93 1.48
N ASP A 43 8.46 -1.49 0.24
CA ASP A 43 9.49 -1.05 -0.71
C ASP A 43 9.29 0.43 -1.06
N LEU A 44 10.33 1.23 -0.80
CA LEU A 44 10.34 2.67 -1.07
C LEU A 44 10.23 2.99 -2.57
N ASN A 45 10.71 2.11 -3.44
CA ASN A 45 10.55 2.29 -4.89
C ASN A 45 9.08 2.16 -5.29
N ILE A 46 8.34 1.22 -4.68
CA ILE A 46 6.90 1.10 -4.90
C ILE A 46 6.17 2.34 -4.35
N LEU A 47 6.59 2.82 -3.19
CA LEU A 47 5.93 3.95 -2.54
C LEU A 47 6.15 5.29 -3.27
N PHE A 48 7.35 5.54 -3.81
CA PHE A 48 7.73 6.84 -4.37
C PHE A 48 7.94 6.84 -5.89
N LYS A 49 8.46 5.76 -6.47
CA LYS A 49 8.83 5.71 -7.90
C LYS A 49 7.80 5.02 -8.79
N THR A 50 6.95 4.16 -8.23
CA THR A 50 5.91 3.46 -9.00
C THR A 50 4.63 4.32 -9.10
N PRO A 51 4.03 4.44 -10.30
CA PRO A 51 2.73 5.09 -10.48
C PRO A 51 1.66 4.46 -9.59
N ILE A 52 0.77 5.27 -9.00
CA ILE A 52 -0.24 4.81 -8.02
C ILE A 52 -1.04 3.61 -8.52
N ALA A 53 -1.43 3.63 -9.80
CA ALA A 53 -2.19 2.54 -10.43
C ALA A 53 -1.43 1.20 -10.51
N ASP A 54 -0.11 1.23 -10.47
CA ASP A 54 0.75 0.05 -10.56
C ASP A 54 1.30 -0.40 -9.21
N ARG A 55 1.20 0.44 -8.17
CA ARG A 55 1.77 0.14 -6.83
C ARG A 55 1.24 -1.16 -6.25
N TRP A 56 -0.06 -1.40 -6.35
CA TRP A 56 -0.67 -2.62 -5.82
C TRP A 56 -0.20 -3.87 -6.58
N ARG A 57 0.06 -3.76 -7.89
CA ARG A 57 0.58 -4.86 -8.72
C ARG A 57 2.03 -5.17 -8.35
N GLU A 58 2.87 -4.15 -8.23
CA GLU A 58 4.27 -4.34 -7.82
C GLU A 58 4.36 -4.88 -6.39
N ALA A 59 3.49 -4.43 -5.48
CA ALA A 59 3.44 -4.94 -4.11
C ALA A 59 3.04 -6.43 -4.08
N ALA A 60 2.10 -6.85 -4.93
CA ALA A 60 1.73 -8.26 -5.07
C ALA A 60 2.86 -9.10 -5.69
N ARG A 61 3.61 -8.51 -6.64
CA ARG A 61 4.77 -9.17 -7.25
C ARG A 61 5.88 -9.43 -6.22
N LEU A 62 6.06 -8.56 -5.22
CA LEU A 62 7.02 -8.76 -4.13
C LEU A 62 6.77 -10.02 -3.32
N ILE A 63 5.51 -10.43 -3.17
CA ILE A 63 5.11 -11.62 -2.43
C ILE A 63 4.97 -12.86 -3.34
N GLY A 64 5.37 -12.74 -4.61
CA GLY A 64 5.29 -13.81 -5.59
C GLY A 64 3.87 -14.14 -6.03
N ILE A 65 2.91 -13.24 -5.75
CA ILE A 65 1.51 -13.40 -6.13
C ILE A 65 1.28 -12.69 -7.47
N ASP A 66 0.95 -13.48 -8.49
CA ASP A 66 0.46 -12.94 -9.75
C ASP A 66 -1.05 -12.77 -9.66
N ILE A 67 -1.53 -11.55 -9.35
CA ILE A 67 -2.97 -11.28 -9.16
C ILE A 67 -3.78 -11.61 -10.42
N LEU A 68 -3.15 -11.67 -11.61
CA LEU A 68 -3.79 -12.13 -12.84
C LEU A 68 -4.19 -13.62 -12.79
N THR A 69 -3.58 -14.38 -11.89
CA THR A 69 -3.86 -15.81 -11.65
C THR A 69 -4.68 -16.07 -10.39
N MET A 70 -4.95 -15.04 -9.58
CA MET A 70 -5.84 -15.18 -8.43
C MET A 70 -7.30 -15.22 -8.90
N PRO A 71 -8.04 -16.32 -8.65
CA PRO A 71 -9.47 -16.33 -8.92
C PRO A 71 -10.13 -15.22 -8.09
N GLY A 72 -10.93 -14.38 -8.75
CA GLY A 72 -11.60 -13.23 -8.17
C GLY A 72 -12.67 -13.61 -7.13
N VAL A 73 -12.25 -14.12 -5.99
CA VAL A 73 -13.06 -14.31 -4.79
C VAL A 73 -12.36 -13.56 -3.66
N ALA A 74 -12.45 -12.23 -3.70
CA ALA A 74 -12.46 -11.45 -2.48
C ALA A 74 -13.91 -11.42 -2.02
N GLY A 75 -14.28 -12.29 -1.08
CA GLY A 75 -15.63 -12.35 -0.55
C GLY A 75 -15.94 -13.68 0.12
N HIS A 76 -15.75 -13.74 1.44
CA HIS A 76 -16.64 -14.54 2.27
C HIS A 76 -17.65 -13.58 2.90
N ALA A 77 -18.93 -13.88 2.64
CA ALA A 77 -20.09 -13.27 3.28
C ALA A 77 -20.22 -13.73 4.73
#